data_AF-A0A2G2UZ01-F1
#
_entry.id   AF-A0A2G2UZ01-F1
#
_cell.length_a   1.000
_cell.length_b   1.000
_cell.length_c   1.000
_cell.angle_alpha   90.00
_cell.angle_beta   90.00
_cell.angle_gamma   90.00
#
_symmetry.space_group_name_H-M   'P 1'
#
loop_
_entity.id
_entity.type
_entity.pdbx_description
1 polymer ?
#
loop_
_entity_poly.entity_id
_entity_poly.type
_entity_poly.pdbx_seq_one_letter_code
_entity_poly.pdbx_strand_id
1 'polypeptide(L)'
;MSVPLDASSSADSCSPDIGEPNSATADFKNAFTIKELIKPIGYVETLFNDNKDVIVTFLAKRSDGKETMVTNKFLKINNPLLFINFYEQNF
;
A
#
# COMPACT_ATOMS: atom_id res chain seq x y z
N MET A 1 -41.60 4.15 -61.00
CA MET A 1 -41.25 2.84 -60.42
C MET A 1 -39.85 2.48 -60.88
N SER A 2 -38.96 2.12 -59.94
CA SER A 2 -37.77 1.29 -60.12
C SER A 2 -37.41 0.71 -58.75
N VAL A 3 -36.80 -0.47 -58.73
CA VAL A 3 -36.40 -1.30 -57.56
C VAL A 3 -35.06 -2.00 -57.93
N PRO A 4 -34.33 -2.76 -57.06
CA PRO A 4 -34.64 -3.22 -55.70
C PRO A 4 -33.44 -3.09 -54.72
N LEU A 5 -33.36 -4.03 -53.75
CA LEU A 5 -32.17 -4.67 -53.13
C LEU A 5 -30.77 -4.32 -53.70
N ASP A 6 -29.67 -4.34 -52.92
CA ASP A 6 -29.43 -4.67 -51.50
C ASP A 6 -28.14 -3.93 -50.99
N ALA A 7 -27.30 -4.26 -49.98
CA ALA A 7 -26.99 -5.48 -49.21
C ALA A 7 -26.59 -5.22 -47.73
N SER A 8 -25.42 -5.71 -47.29
CA SER A 8 -25.03 -5.91 -45.88
C SER A 8 -23.62 -5.39 -45.56
N SER A 9 -23.44 -4.93 -44.30
CA SER A 9 -22.18 -4.93 -43.53
C SER A 9 -20.95 -4.17 -44.08
N SER A 10 -20.64 -3.06 -43.40
CA SER A 10 -19.26 -2.74 -43.01
C SER A 10 -19.22 -2.61 -41.49
N ALA A 11 -18.47 -3.47 -40.80
CA ALA A 11 -18.22 -3.29 -39.37
C ALA A 11 -17.19 -2.16 -39.17
N ASP A 12 -17.48 -1.22 -38.27
CA ASP A 12 -16.44 -0.44 -37.61
C ASP A 12 -16.66 -0.54 -36.10
N SER A 13 -15.84 -1.36 -35.45
CA SER A 13 -15.86 -1.55 -34.02
C SER A 13 -15.03 -0.45 -33.37
N CYS A 14 -15.69 0.66 -33.02
CA CYS A 14 -15.16 1.62 -32.05
C CYS A 14 -15.06 0.96 -30.66
N SER A 15 -14.05 0.09 -30.51
CA SER A 15 -13.58 -0.38 -29.22
C SER A 15 -13.31 0.84 -28.34
N PRO A 16 -13.89 0.94 -27.14
CA PRO A 16 -13.33 1.85 -26.16
C PRO A 16 -11.92 1.34 -25.85
N ASP A 17 -10.91 2.09 -26.28
CA ASP A 17 -9.54 1.88 -25.80
C ASP A 17 -9.55 2.07 -24.28
N ILE A 18 -9.46 0.95 -23.54
CA ILE A 18 -9.32 1.00 -22.09
C ILE A 18 -7.86 1.34 -21.82
N GLY A 19 -7.54 2.62 -22.05
CA GLY A 19 -6.26 3.21 -21.77
C GLY A 19 -5.88 2.91 -20.32
N GLU A 20 -4.81 2.13 -20.18
CA GLU A 20 -4.32 1.65 -18.89
C GLU A 20 -4.06 2.85 -17.95
N PRO A 21 -4.53 2.82 -16.68
CA PRO A 21 -4.47 3.98 -15.78
C PRO A 21 -3.03 4.24 -15.32
N ASN A 22 -2.29 4.98 -16.16
CA ASN A 22 -0.84 5.07 -16.14
C ASN A 22 -0.28 5.98 -15.01
N SER A 23 0.03 5.32 -13.89
CA SER A 23 1.18 5.60 -13.01
C SER A 23 1.56 7.07 -12.78
N ALA A 24 0.69 7.79 -12.08
CA ALA A 24 1.07 8.99 -11.33
C ALA A 24 0.66 8.88 -9.85
N THR A 25 -0.51 8.30 -9.57
CA THR A 25 -1.09 8.19 -8.21
C THR A 25 -0.61 6.96 -7.44
N ALA A 26 0.04 5.99 -8.11
CA ALA A 26 0.62 4.81 -7.47
C ALA A 26 1.97 5.14 -6.79
N ASP A 27 2.79 5.93 -7.48
CA ASP A 27 4.18 6.21 -7.10
C ASP A 27 4.26 7.03 -5.79
N PHE A 28 3.43 8.06 -5.64
CA PHE A 28 3.32 8.82 -4.39
C PHE A 28 2.77 8.02 -3.21
N LYS A 29 1.97 6.97 -3.44
CA LYS A 29 1.54 6.06 -2.36
C LYS A 29 2.70 5.18 -1.88
N ASN A 30 3.61 4.78 -2.78
CA ASN A 30 4.75 3.94 -2.46
C ASN A 30 5.99 4.71 -1.96
N ALA A 31 6.15 5.99 -2.31
CA ALA A 31 7.30 6.83 -1.93
C ALA A 31 7.48 7.07 -0.41
N PHE A 32 6.49 6.69 0.40
CA PHE A 32 6.49 6.87 1.85
C PHE A 32 6.31 5.56 2.65
N THR A 33 6.20 4.42 1.96
CA THR A 33 6.02 3.10 2.59
C THR A 33 7.25 2.70 3.42
N ILE A 34 7.01 2.13 4.60
CA ILE A 34 8.07 1.55 5.44
C ILE A 34 8.54 0.24 4.80
N LYS A 35 9.83 0.13 4.51
CA LYS A 35 10.45 -1.05 3.88
C LYS A 35 11.10 -1.99 4.89
N GLU A 36 11.61 -1.45 6.00
CA GLU A 36 12.53 -2.14 6.90
C GLU A 36 12.36 -1.61 8.34
N LEU A 37 12.39 -2.50 9.33
CA LEU A 37 12.49 -2.12 10.75
C LEU A 37 13.93 -2.35 11.21
N ILE A 38 14.60 -1.29 11.65
CA ILE A 38 16.03 -1.31 11.96
C ILE A 38 16.25 -1.79 13.40
N LYS A 39 15.52 -1.19 14.35
CA LYS A 39 15.56 -1.56 15.78
C LYS A 39 14.41 -0.91 16.58
N PRO A 40 13.96 -1.50 17.69
CA PRO A 40 13.25 -0.75 18.72
C PRO A 40 14.14 0.36 19.28
N ILE A 41 13.55 1.51 19.62
CA ILE A 41 14.24 2.67 20.19
C ILE A 41 13.60 3.20 21.48
N GLY A 42 12.44 2.65 21.87
CA GLY A 42 11.79 2.97 23.14
C GLY A 42 10.42 2.31 23.25
N TYR A 43 9.85 2.32 24.45
CA TYR A 43 8.47 1.88 24.71
C TYR A 43 7.81 2.80 25.74
N VAL A 44 6.48 2.82 25.75
CA VAL A 44 5.66 3.50 26.75
C VAL A 44 4.52 2.56 27.15
N GLU A 45 4.36 2.30 28.45
CA GLU A 45 3.13 1.68 28.96
C GLU A 45 1.99 2.72 28.99
N THR A 46 0.81 2.33 28.52
CA THR A 46 -0.41 3.13 28.63
C THR A 46 -1.51 2.31 29.30
N LEU A 47 -2.27 2.91 30.22
CA LEU A 47 -3.54 2.35 30.66
C LEU A 47 -4.66 2.90 29.78
N PHE A 48 -5.51 2.01 29.27
CA PHE A 48 -6.78 2.39 28.67
C PHE A 48 -7.89 1.45 29.15
N ASN A 49 -8.84 1.99 29.92
CA ASN A 49 -9.98 1.26 30.48
C ASN A 49 -9.52 -0.04 31.18
N ASP A 50 -8.66 0.12 32.19
CA ASP A 50 -7.98 -0.91 33.01
C ASP A 50 -7.09 -1.93 32.28
N ASN A 51 -7.04 -1.89 30.95
CA ASN A 51 -6.10 -2.69 30.16
C ASN A 51 -4.76 -1.95 30.05
N LYS A 52 -3.66 -2.69 30.26
CA LYS A 52 -2.31 -2.23 29.89
C LYS A 52 -2.07 -2.48 28.39
N ASP A 53 -1.73 -1.45 27.65
CA ASP A 53 -1.14 -1.54 26.30
C ASP A 53 0.31 -1.03 26.36
N VAL A 54 1.16 -1.54 25.47
CA VAL A 54 2.58 -1.17 25.37
C VAL A 54 2.85 -0.65 23.97
N ILE A 55 3.04 0.67 23.85
CA ILE A 55 3.39 1.31 22.60
C ILE A 55 4.91 1.23 22.43
N VAL A 56 5.38 0.33 21.57
CA VAL A 56 6.80 0.21 21.20
C VAL A 56 7.06 1.06 19.96
N THR A 57 8.10 1.89 19.99
CA THR A 57 8.53 2.73 18.88
C THR A 57 9.81 2.18 18.27
N PHE A 58 9.83 2.10 16.94
CA PHE A 58 10.91 1.56 16.12
C PHE A 58 11.53 2.67 15.27
N LEU A 59 12.84 2.59 15.09
CA LEU A 59 13.54 3.24 13.99
C LEU A 59 13.35 2.37 12.74
N ALA A 60 12.86 2.97 11.65
CA ALA A 60 12.45 2.26 10.45
C ALA A 60 12.88 2.99 9.19
N LYS A 61 13.18 2.25 8.13
CA LYS A 61 13.60 2.80 6.83
C LYS A 61 12.42 2.85 5.87
N ARG A 62 12.26 3.99 5.21
CA ARG A 62 11.28 4.21 4.14
C ARG A 62 11.82 3.75 2.79
N SER A 63 10.92 3.62 1.82
CA SER A 63 11.26 3.42 0.40
C SER A 63 12.14 4.53 -0.19
N ASP A 64 11.99 5.79 0.25
CA ASP A 64 12.91 6.90 -0.09
C ASP A 64 14.27 6.85 0.63
N GLY A 65 14.59 5.73 1.28
CA GLY A 65 15.86 5.45 1.95
C GLY A 65 16.05 6.14 3.30
N LYS A 66 15.18 7.09 3.67
CA LYS A 66 15.28 7.85 4.92
C LYS A 66 14.78 7.05 6.11
N GLU A 67 15.38 7.32 7.26
CA GLU A 67 14.90 6.81 8.55
C GLU A 67 13.71 7.62 9.07
N THR A 68 12.83 6.97 9.82
CA THR A 68 11.69 7.59 10.50
C THR A 68 11.29 6.76 11.72
N MET A 69 10.41 7.31 12.56
CA MET A 69 9.93 6.67 13.78
C MET A 69 8.49 6.18 13.59
N VAL A 70 8.24 4.90 13.88
CA VAL A 70 6.91 4.27 13.75
C VAL A 70 6.58 3.41 14.96
N THR A 71 5.30 3.36 15.34
CA THR A 71 4.85 2.55 16.48
C THR A 71 4.38 1.17 16.05
N ASN A 72 4.43 0.20 16.97
CA ASN A 72 3.78 -1.10 16.79
C ASN A 72 2.30 -0.98 16.38
N LYS A 73 1.57 0.02 16.91
CA LYS A 73 0.17 0.29 16.53
C LYS A 73 0.03 0.72 15.06
N PHE A 74 0.92 1.56 14.54
CA PHE A 74 0.96 1.89 13.11
C PHE A 74 1.30 0.66 12.27
N LEU A 75 2.29 -0.13 12.69
CA LEU A 75 2.78 -1.30 11.95
C LEU A 75 1.75 -2.43 11.87
N LYS A 76 1.05 -2.74 12.98
CA LYS A 76 -0.06 -3.70 13.01
C LYS A 76 -1.18 -3.39 12.00
N ILE A 77 -1.42 -2.10 11.70
CA ILE A 77 -2.46 -1.66 10.77
C ILE A 77 -1.96 -1.62 9.32
N ASN A 78 -0.75 -1.10 9.09
CA ASN A 78 -0.28 -0.74 7.74
C ASN A 78 0.71 -1.74 7.13
N ASN A 79 1.53 -2.41 7.96
CA ASN A 79 2.59 -3.32 7.51
C ASN A 79 2.73 -4.53 8.45
N PRO A 80 1.65 -5.32 8.70
CA PRO A 80 1.67 -6.37 9.72
C PRO A 80 2.70 -7.48 9.44
N LEU A 81 2.93 -7.83 8.17
CA LEU A 81 3.95 -8.82 7.80
C LEU A 81 5.37 -8.36 8.16
N LEU A 82 5.71 -7.08 7.89
CA LEU A 82 7.01 -6.53 8.26
C LEU A 82 7.22 -6.54 9.79
N PHE A 83 6.14 -6.34 10.56
CA PHE A 83 6.15 -6.39 12.01
C PHE A 83 6.38 -7.82 12.53
N ILE A 84 5.72 -8.82 11.93
CA ILE A 84 5.90 -10.24 12.27
C ILE A 84 7.32 -10.70 11.95
N ASN A 85 7.78 -10.52 10.71
CA ASN A 85 9.11 -10.92 10.25
C ASN A 85 10.24 -10.32 11.13
N PHE A 86 10.06 -9.10 11.65
CA PHE A 86 11.05 -8.50 12.54
C PHE A 86 11.20 -9.27 13.86
N TYR A 87 10.11 -9.75 14.48
CA TYR A 87 10.22 -10.59 15.68
C TYR A 87 10.75 -11.99 15.35
N GLU A 88 10.31 -12.61 14.25
CA GLU A 88 10.78 -13.93 13.83
C GLU A 88 12.30 -13.98 13.54
N GLN A 89 12.91 -12.84 13.21
CA GLN A 89 14.37 -12.71 12.99
C GLN A 89 15.15 -12.26 14.24
N ASN A 90 14.48 -12.02 15.37
CA ASN A 90 15.08 -11.54 16.62
C ASN A 90 14.71 -12.44 17.84
N PHE A 91 14.48 -13.73 17.60
CA PHE A 91 14.17 -14.77 18.58
C PHE A 91 15.02 -16.04 18.36
#